data_AF-A0AA90J6S2-F1
#
_entry.id   AF-A0AA90J6S2-F1
#
_cell.length_a   1.000
_cell.length_b   1.000
_cell.length_c   1.000
_cell.angle_alpha   90.00
_cell.angle_beta   90.00
_cell.angle_gamma   90.00
#
_symmetry.space_group_name_H-M   'P 1'
#
loop_
_entity.id
_entity.type
_entity.pdbx_description
1 polymer ?
#
loop_
_entity_poly.entity_id
_entity_poly.type
_entity_poly.pdbx_seq_one_letter_code
_entity_poly.pdbx_strand_id
1 'polypeptide(L)'
;MSKVASEVVAGVLNEFHLAIKKHDTEQAKSLFEEAKSMFSEMEEDQNVLAYFSLLEERYRMMLYDARGKRLPRESYFNDSQIECIEQTDHMIDYYFYFFEAMHEAYNKNVERAISLYKVAEKKLAKVPDQIEAAEFYFKVSWLYMSLRQNAVSLNYARDAMNIYKMHDGYEKKLAISQVVMGTNYMQMQRFKDAEKYFEESIEISKKIDDSFLEAMLHHNISILYSNSGRSQECILAVQHALSNAEWCESSYYINSLYMLIREFFKIGETEAALFYYKKGQEELEKNGNKHYEKKINIMYELYCHENVKSIKDDIDSLDEMNDLDGVCDLSLLISNYFEKKGDDKKALEFVKIFMKAENKMRSLGSEVLS
;
A
#
# COMPACT_ATOMS: atom_id res chain seq x y z
N MET A 1 7.23 -45.77 -3.64
CA MET A 1 8.02 -44.59 -4.04
C MET A 1 8.63 -44.04 -2.77
N SER A 2 9.94 -43.80 -2.74
CA SER A 2 10.57 -43.14 -1.59
C SER A 2 10.01 -41.74 -1.50
N LYS A 3 9.52 -41.34 -0.32
CA LYS A 3 9.07 -39.98 -0.08
C LYS A 3 10.21 -39.00 -0.38
N VAL A 4 9.87 -37.78 -0.80
CA VAL A 4 10.81 -36.68 -0.99
C VAL A 4 11.23 -36.18 0.39
N ALA A 5 12.54 -36.04 0.62
CA ALA A 5 13.07 -35.55 1.88
C ALA A 5 12.63 -34.08 2.12
N SER A 6 12.26 -33.74 3.35
CA SER A 6 11.73 -32.40 3.67
C SER A 6 12.75 -31.29 3.43
N GLU A 7 14.05 -31.59 3.50
CA GLU A 7 15.14 -30.66 3.21
C GLU A 7 15.20 -30.26 1.73
N VAL A 8 14.79 -31.15 0.82
CA VAL A 8 14.72 -30.84 -0.62
C VAL A 8 13.61 -29.81 -0.86
N VAL A 9 12.46 -30.01 -0.23
CA VAL A 9 11.35 -29.05 -0.29
C VAL A 9 11.75 -27.73 0.37
N ALA A 10 12.43 -27.76 1.52
CA ALA A 10 12.96 -26.57 2.17
C ALA A 10 13.95 -25.79 1.27
N GLY A 11 14.74 -26.48 0.46
CA GLY A 11 15.59 -25.86 -0.56
C GLY A 11 14.79 -25.04 -1.58
N VAL A 12 13.71 -25.61 -2.12
CA VAL A 12 12.79 -24.91 -3.04
C VAL A 12 12.11 -23.73 -2.35
N LEU A 13 11.72 -23.88 -1.08
CA LEU A 13 11.14 -22.78 -0.28
C LEU A 13 12.14 -21.64 -0.06
N ASN A 14 13.43 -21.92 0.12
CA ASN A 14 14.47 -20.89 0.24
C ASN A 14 14.65 -20.12 -1.07
N GLU A 15 14.64 -20.81 -2.22
CA GLU A 15 14.67 -20.15 -3.53
C GLU A 15 13.40 -19.34 -3.77
N PHE A 16 12.23 -19.87 -3.38
CA PHE A 16 10.95 -19.17 -3.46
C PHE A 16 10.98 -17.89 -2.64
N HIS A 17 11.47 -17.98 -1.40
CA HIS A 17 11.66 -16.84 -0.53
C HIS A 17 12.60 -15.79 -1.14
N LEU A 18 13.72 -16.20 -1.74
CA LEU A 18 14.65 -15.31 -2.43
C LEU A 18 13.99 -14.60 -3.63
N ALA A 19 13.21 -15.32 -4.44
CA ALA A 19 12.46 -14.75 -5.56
C ALA A 19 11.44 -13.71 -5.06
N ILE A 20 10.76 -13.98 -3.95
CA ILE A 20 9.85 -13.01 -3.31
C ILE A 20 10.60 -11.75 -2.87
N LYS A 21 11.76 -11.89 -2.22
CA LYS A 21 12.59 -10.76 -1.77
C LYS A 21 12.99 -9.84 -2.93
N LYS A 22 13.31 -10.44 -4.08
CA LYS A 22 13.68 -9.72 -5.30
C LYS A 22 12.49 -9.13 -6.07
N HIS A 23 11.25 -9.35 -5.62
CA HIS A 23 10.04 -9.01 -6.39
C HIS A 23 9.96 -9.68 -7.78
N ASP A 24 10.60 -10.84 -7.97
CA ASP A 24 10.54 -11.60 -9.22
C ASP A 24 9.25 -12.44 -9.24
N THR A 25 8.20 -11.90 -9.84
CA THR A 25 6.87 -12.53 -9.84
C THR A 25 6.81 -13.82 -10.65
N GLU A 26 7.60 -13.94 -11.72
CA GLU A 26 7.58 -15.12 -12.59
C GLU A 26 8.33 -16.28 -11.96
N GLN A 27 9.54 -16.01 -11.43
CA GLN A 27 10.31 -17.01 -10.72
C GLN A 27 9.57 -17.49 -9.46
N ALA A 28 9.00 -16.56 -8.69
CA ALA A 28 8.25 -16.90 -7.49
C ALA A 28 7.02 -17.77 -7.81
N LYS A 29 6.32 -17.51 -8.94
CA LYS A 29 5.20 -18.34 -9.37
C LYS A 29 5.64 -19.77 -9.71
N SER A 30 6.73 -19.93 -10.45
CA SER A 30 7.27 -21.25 -10.80
C SER A 30 7.60 -22.05 -9.55
N LEU A 31 8.35 -21.44 -8.62
CA LEU A 31 8.81 -22.09 -7.38
C LEU A 31 7.65 -22.41 -6.43
N PHE A 32 6.61 -21.58 -6.41
CA PHE A 32 5.40 -21.84 -5.63
C PHE A 32 4.65 -23.08 -6.10
N GLU A 33 4.44 -23.23 -7.40
CA GLU A 33 3.78 -24.41 -7.98
C GLU A 33 4.64 -25.67 -7.82
N GLU A 34 5.96 -25.53 -7.98
CA GLU A 34 6.93 -26.60 -7.72
C GLU A 34 6.84 -27.08 -6.28
N ALA A 35 6.96 -26.18 -5.29
CA ALA A 35 6.84 -26.51 -3.88
C ALA A 35 5.49 -27.19 -3.56
N LYS A 36 4.37 -26.67 -4.09
CA LYS A 36 3.04 -27.26 -3.91
C LYS A 36 2.95 -28.69 -4.42
N SER A 37 3.55 -28.97 -5.57
CA SER A 37 3.54 -30.31 -6.17
C SER A 37 4.31 -31.35 -5.34
N MET A 38 5.29 -30.92 -4.54
CA MET A 38 6.14 -31.81 -3.74
C MET A 38 5.50 -32.22 -2.41
N PHE A 39 4.53 -31.45 -1.87
CA PHE A 39 3.95 -31.73 -0.54
C PHE A 39 3.22 -33.08 -0.45
N SER A 40 2.59 -33.55 -1.53
CA SER A 40 1.91 -34.86 -1.52
C SER A 40 2.86 -36.03 -1.38
N GLU A 41 4.14 -35.83 -1.70
CA GLU A 41 5.16 -36.88 -1.68
C GLU A 41 6.25 -36.63 -0.61
N MET A 42 6.17 -35.52 0.12
CA MET A 42 7.14 -35.12 1.14
C MET A 42 7.05 -35.99 2.41
N GLU A 43 8.19 -36.21 3.07
CA GLU A 43 8.21 -36.65 4.47
C GLU A 43 7.54 -35.59 5.36
N GLU A 44 6.77 -36.02 6.37
CA GLU A 44 5.99 -35.08 7.20
C GLU A 44 6.92 -34.22 8.05
N ASP A 45 6.90 -32.91 7.79
CA ASP A 45 7.69 -31.92 8.52
C ASP A 45 6.85 -30.66 8.74
N GLN A 46 6.43 -30.44 9.98
CA GLN A 46 5.57 -29.32 10.35
C GLN A 46 6.28 -27.97 10.22
N ASN A 47 7.61 -27.91 10.34
CA ASN A 47 8.37 -26.67 10.20
C ASN A 47 8.41 -26.22 8.73
N VAL A 48 8.60 -27.17 7.81
CA VAL A 48 8.57 -26.90 6.36
C VAL A 48 7.17 -26.46 5.92
N LEU A 49 6.11 -27.07 6.46
CA LEU A 49 4.72 -26.67 6.20
C LEU A 49 4.38 -25.30 6.79
N ALA A 50 4.86 -24.99 8.00
CA ALA A 50 4.70 -23.68 8.62
C ALA A 50 5.45 -22.58 7.85
N TYR A 51 6.70 -22.86 7.44
CA TYR A 51 7.48 -21.94 6.62
C TYR A 51 6.82 -21.68 5.26
N PHE A 52 6.29 -22.73 4.61
CA PHE A 52 5.52 -22.56 3.37
C PHE A 52 4.28 -21.69 3.55
N SER A 53 3.47 -21.93 4.60
CA SER A 53 2.28 -21.12 4.88
C SER A 53 2.63 -19.63 5.04
N LEU A 54 3.72 -19.33 5.74
CA LEU A 54 4.24 -17.97 5.90
C LEU A 54 4.70 -17.36 4.55
N LEU A 55 5.40 -18.14 3.72
CA LEU A 55 5.82 -17.69 2.39
C LEU A 55 4.66 -17.54 1.40
N GLU A 56 3.62 -18.36 1.48
CA GLU A 56 2.42 -18.25 0.65
C GLU A 56 1.72 -16.91 0.93
N GLU A 57 1.57 -16.53 2.19
CA GLU A 57 0.98 -15.23 2.55
C GLU A 57 1.82 -14.06 2.04
N ARG A 58 3.14 -14.12 2.25
CA ARG A 58 4.07 -13.11 1.74
C ARG A 58 4.03 -13.01 0.21
N TYR A 59 3.97 -14.14 -0.50
CA TYR A 59 3.87 -14.19 -1.95
C TYR A 59 2.59 -13.53 -2.47
N ARG A 60 1.46 -13.78 -1.82
CA ARG A 60 0.19 -13.12 -2.17
C ARG A 60 0.27 -11.61 -1.97
N MET A 61 0.87 -11.14 -0.87
CA MET A 61 1.10 -9.70 -0.65
C MET A 61 2.01 -9.10 -1.72
N MET A 62 3.05 -9.83 -2.12
CA MET A 62 3.94 -9.42 -3.21
C MET A 62 3.18 -9.31 -4.55
N LEU A 63 2.28 -10.24 -4.85
CA LEU A 63 1.47 -10.21 -6.07
C LEU A 63 0.50 -9.02 -6.10
N TYR A 64 -0.05 -8.65 -4.94
CA TYR A 64 -0.81 -7.41 -4.80
C TYR A 64 0.09 -6.21 -5.08
N ASP A 65 1.19 -6.05 -4.33
CA ASP A 65 2.10 -4.91 -4.48
C ASP A 65 2.66 -4.77 -5.91
N ALA A 66 2.97 -5.90 -6.58
CA ALA A 66 3.63 -5.88 -7.88
C ALA A 66 2.69 -5.67 -9.07
N ARG A 67 1.45 -6.16 -9.01
CA ARG A 67 0.51 -6.19 -10.17
C ARG A 67 -0.95 -5.89 -9.79
N GLY A 68 -1.24 -5.58 -8.54
CA GLY A 68 -2.60 -5.32 -8.04
C GLY A 68 -3.50 -6.55 -7.96
N LYS A 69 -2.95 -7.78 -7.80
CA LYS A 69 -3.77 -9.00 -7.61
C LYS A 69 -4.36 -9.04 -6.20
N ARG A 70 -5.68 -9.14 -6.06
CA ARG A 70 -6.40 -9.01 -4.77
C ARG A 70 -6.00 -10.05 -3.71
N LEU A 71 -5.96 -9.60 -2.46
CA LEU A 71 -5.82 -10.47 -1.28
C LEU A 71 -7.20 -10.96 -0.78
N PRO A 72 -7.31 -12.20 -0.28
CA PRO A 72 -8.52 -12.65 0.40
C PRO A 72 -8.64 -12.05 1.81
N ARG A 73 -9.83 -12.17 2.44
CA ARG A 73 -10.20 -11.41 3.66
C ARG A 73 -9.95 -12.11 5.01
N GLU A 74 -9.69 -13.41 5.03
CA GLU A 74 -9.61 -14.18 6.28
C GLU A 74 -8.15 -14.38 6.70
N SER A 75 -7.89 -14.34 8.01
CA SER A 75 -6.58 -14.75 8.54
C SER A 75 -6.40 -16.24 8.31
N TYR A 76 -5.25 -16.62 7.77
CA TYR A 76 -4.96 -17.98 7.32
C TYR A 76 -4.36 -18.89 8.38
N PHE A 77 -4.01 -18.34 9.54
CA PHE A 77 -3.48 -19.10 10.66
C PHE A 77 -4.63 -19.56 11.56
N ASN A 78 -4.72 -20.85 11.81
CA ASN A 78 -5.57 -21.39 12.87
C ASN A 78 -4.78 -21.51 14.19
N ASP A 79 -5.50 -21.60 15.32
CA ASP A 79 -4.89 -21.64 16.66
C ASP A 79 -3.80 -22.73 16.79
N SER A 80 -3.99 -23.87 16.13
CA SER A 80 -3.01 -24.97 16.11
C SER A 80 -1.71 -24.67 15.36
N GLN A 81 -1.76 -23.84 14.31
CA GLN A 81 -0.57 -23.42 13.55
C GLN A 81 0.22 -22.36 14.31
N ILE A 82 -0.46 -21.48 15.05
CA ILE A 82 0.16 -20.44 15.88
C ILE A 82 0.98 -21.07 17.01
N GLU A 83 0.42 -22.06 17.74
CA GLU A 83 1.13 -22.77 18.81
C GLU A 83 2.39 -23.52 18.33
N CYS A 84 2.36 -24.03 17.09
CA CYS A 84 3.51 -24.71 16.49
C CYS A 84 4.63 -23.72 16.15
N ILE A 85 4.30 -22.57 15.55
CA ILE A 85 5.27 -21.56 15.14
C ILE A 85 6.04 -20.97 16.34
N GLU A 86 5.37 -20.73 17.47
CA GLU A 86 6.00 -20.23 18.70
C GLU A 86 7.08 -21.18 19.29
N GLN A 87 7.13 -22.43 18.82
CA GLN A 87 8.09 -23.45 19.26
C GLN A 87 9.25 -23.69 18.26
N THR A 88 9.33 -22.90 17.17
CA THR A 88 10.28 -23.10 16.07
C THR A 88 11.52 -22.18 16.08
N ASP A 89 12.36 -22.29 15.05
CA ASP A 89 13.57 -21.47 14.83
C ASP A 89 13.26 -19.97 14.88
N HIS A 90 14.19 -19.17 15.43
CA HIS A 90 14.09 -17.71 15.57
C HIS A 90 13.71 -16.97 14.28
N MET A 91 14.04 -17.55 13.12
CA MET A 91 13.70 -17.02 11.80
C MET A 91 12.21 -17.20 11.45
N ILE A 92 11.63 -18.37 11.71
CA ILE A 92 10.19 -18.65 11.50
C ILE A 92 9.37 -17.80 12.48
N ASP A 93 9.85 -17.71 13.71
CA ASP A 93 9.34 -16.84 14.76
C ASP A 93 9.28 -15.37 14.33
N TYR A 94 10.35 -14.84 13.72
CA TYR A 94 10.37 -13.49 13.15
C TYR A 94 9.35 -13.34 12.02
N TYR A 95 9.32 -14.28 11.08
CA TYR A 95 8.42 -14.22 9.93
C TYR A 95 6.95 -14.21 10.32
N PHE A 96 6.58 -14.97 11.33
CA PHE A 96 5.21 -14.98 11.84
C PHE A 96 4.76 -13.59 12.28
N TYR A 97 5.49 -12.96 13.20
CA TYR A 97 5.13 -11.62 13.66
C TYR A 97 5.21 -10.58 12.55
N PHE A 98 6.18 -10.69 11.64
CA PHE A 98 6.34 -9.74 10.55
C PHE A 98 5.18 -9.82 9.53
N PHE A 99 4.80 -11.01 9.08
CA PHE A 99 3.71 -11.16 8.10
C PHE A 99 2.34 -10.94 8.72
N GLU A 100 2.13 -11.33 9.97
CA GLU A 100 0.90 -10.99 10.70
C GLU A 100 0.77 -9.47 10.85
N ALA A 101 1.87 -8.76 11.15
CA ALA A 101 1.86 -7.29 11.19
C ALA A 101 1.50 -6.67 9.83
N MET A 102 2.02 -7.23 8.73
CA MET A 102 1.69 -6.79 7.37
C MET A 102 0.22 -7.03 7.03
N HIS A 103 -0.34 -8.17 7.42
CA HIS A 103 -1.74 -8.52 7.22
C HIS A 103 -2.66 -7.59 8.01
N GLU A 104 -2.37 -7.36 9.29
CA GLU A 104 -3.13 -6.43 10.14
C GLU A 104 -3.03 -4.98 9.63
N ALA A 105 -1.86 -4.56 9.12
CA ALA A 105 -1.68 -3.26 8.48
C ALA A 105 -2.52 -3.14 7.19
N TYR A 106 -2.56 -4.18 6.37
CA TYR A 106 -3.40 -4.24 5.16
C TYR A 106 -4.89 -4.10 5.50
N ASN A 107 -5.34 -4.79 6.55
CA ASN A 107 -6.72 -4.73 7.06
C ASN A 107 -7.04 -3.46 7.87
N LYS A 108 -6.12 -2.48 7.92
CA LYS A 108 -6.27 -1.21 8.66
C LYS A 108 -6.39 -1.37 10.19
N ASN A 109 -5.97 -2.50 10.74
CA ASN A 109 -5.88 -2.75 12.18
C ASN A 109 -4.54 -2.24 12.72
N VAL A 110 -4.38 -0.91 12.70
CA VAL A 110 -3.11 -0.22 12.95
C VAL A 110 -2.47 -0.57 14.29
N GLU A 111 -3.25 -0.56 15.38
CA GLU A 111 -2.72 -0.80 16.74
C GLU A 111 -2.07 -2.19 16.86
N ARG A 112 -2.75 -3.21 16.31
CA ARG A 112 -2.24 -4.59 16.29
C ARG A 112 -1.04 -4.71 15.36
N ALA A 113 -1.06 -4.07 14.20
CA ALA A 113 0.10 -4.05 13.30
C ALA A 113 1.36 -3.47 13.98
N ILE A 114 1.22 -2.34 14.70
CA ILE A 114 2.33 -1.71 15.42
C ILE A 114 2.88 -2.64 16.52
N SER A 115 2.00 -3.25 17.31
CA SER A 115 2.44 -4.12 18.41
C SER A 115 3.21 -5.34 17.89
N LEU A 116 2.74 -5.94 16.80
CA LEU A 116 3.41 -7.05 16.12
C LEU A 116 4.73 -6.64 15.48
N TYR A 117 4.79 -5.49 14.79
CA TYR A 117 6.04 -4.97 14.23
C TYR A 117 7.12 -4.75 15.31
N LYS A 118 6.75 -4.27 16.51
CA LYS A 118 7.68 -4.15 17.64
C LYS A 118 8.25 -5.50 18.10
N VAL A 119 7.44 -6.56 18.08
CA VAL A 119 7.89 -7.91 18.42
C VAL A 119 8.82 -8.44 17.32
N ALA A 120 8.43 -8.27 16.06
CA ALA A 120 9.24 -8.65 14.91
C ALA A 120 10.61 -7.92 14.91
N GLU A 121 10.66 -6.63 15.22
CA GLU A 121 11.91 -5.86 15.28
C GLU A 121 12.92 -6.44 16.29
N LYS A 122 12.44 -6.84 17.48
CA LYS A 122 13.31 -7.48 18.50
C LYS A 122 13.87 -8.80 18.03
N LYS A 123 13.10 -9.55 17.23
CA LYS A 123 13.50 -10.84 16.66
C LYS A 123 14.41 -10.68 15.45
N LEU A 124 14.25 -9.60 14.68
CA LEU A 124 15.07 -9.27 13.52
C LEU A 124 16.57 -9.21 13.85
N ALA A 125 16.94 -8.80 15.07
CA ALA A 125 18.35 -8.80 15.52
C ALA A 125 19.03 -10.18 15.47
N LYS A 126 18.25 -11.27 15.40
CA LYS A 126 18.73 -12.65 15.28
C LYS A 126 18.71 -13.17 13.84
N VAL A 127 18.24 -12.37 12.88
CA VAL A 127 18.19 -12.71 11.46
C VAL A 127 19.36 -11.98 10.76
N PRO A 128 20.40 -12.69 10.30
CA PRO A 128 21.61 -12.07 9.74
C PRO A 128 21.42 -11.50 8.33
N ASP A 129 20.23 -11.63 7.74
CA ASP A 129 19.93 -11.25 6.37
C ASP A 129 19.60 -9.76 6.26
N GLN A 130 20.51 -8.98 5.67
CA GLN A 130 20.35 -7.54 5.52
C GLN A 130 19.17 -7.17 4.62
N ILE A 131 18.85 -7.96 3.59
CA ILE A 131 17.70 -7.66 2.73
C ILE A 131 16.40 -7.85 3.49
N GLU A 132 16.33 -8.85 4.35
CA GLU A 132 15.16 -9.05 5.21
C GLU A 132 14.99 -7.88 6.18
N ALA A 133 16.09 -7.37 6.75
CA ALA A 133 16.06 -6.14 7.54
C ALA A 133 15.57 -4.93 6.71
N ALA A 134 16.01 -4.80 5.46
CA ALA A 134 15.56 -3.72 4.58
C ALA A 134 14.05 -3.80 4.29
N GLU A 135 13.51 -5.00 4.10
CA GLU A 135 12.07 -5.19 3.89
C GLU A 135 11.25 -4.90 5.13
N PHE A 136 11.74 -5.30 6.30
CA PHE A 136 11.16 -4.90 7.58
C PHE A 136 11.11 -3.36 7.70
N TYR A 137 12.25 -2.70 7.52
CA TYR A 137 12.35 -1.24 7.59
C TYR A 137 11.43 -0.56 6.57
N PHE A 138 11.38 -1.07 5.33
CA PHE A 138 10.47 -0.55 4.31
C PHE A 138 8.99 -0.64 4.76
N LYS A 139 8.53 -1.81 5.23
CA LYS A 139 7.12 -2.00 5.63
C LYS A 139 6.76 -1.16 6.86
N VAL A 140 7.66 -1.06 7.84
CA VAL A 140 7.49 -0.17 8.99
C VAL A 140 7.45 1.30 8.56
N SER A 141 8.33 1.71 7.63
CA SER A 141 8.34 3.07 7.10
C SER A 141 7.01 3.44 6.42
N TRP A 142 6.44 2.51 5.65
CA TRP A 142 5.15 2.69 4.98
C TRP A 142 4.02 2.85 6.00
N LEU A 143 3.99 2.01 7.04
CA LEU A 143 2.99 2.12 8.10
C LEU A 143 3.07 3.50 8.77
N TYR A 144 4.25 3.93 9.22
CA TYR A 144 4.40 5.23 9.88
C TYR A 144 4.12 6.41 8.94
N MET A 145 4.41 6.30 7.64
CA MET A 145 4.01 7.29 6.63
C MET A 145 2.49 7.41 6.54
N SER A 146 1.77 6.27 6.57
CA SER A 146 0.30 6.26 6.54
C SER A 146 -0.33 6.90 7.79
N LEU A 147 0.41 6.95 8.91
CA LEU A 147 0.01 7.61 10.15
C LEU A 147 0.51 9.06 10.27
N ARG A 148 1.12 9.59 9.20
CA ARG A 148 1.74 10.93 9.16
C ARG A 148 2.82 11.14 10.23
N GLN A 149 3.46 10.05 10.67
CA GLN A 149 4.61 10.05 11.57
C GLN A 149 5.90 10.20 10.76
N ASN A 150 6.03 11.34 10.08
CA ASN A 150 6.96 11.48 8.96
C ASN A 150 8.43 11.29 9.36
N ALA A 151 8.82 11.77 10.55
CA ALA A 151 10.19 11.64 11.03
C ALA A 151 10.60 10.18 11.25
N VAL A 152 9.71 9.37 11.84
CA VAL A 152 9.95 7.94 12.08
C VAL A 152 10.00 7.19 10.75
N SER A 153 9.03 7.46 9.87
CA SER A 153 8.98 6.87 8.53
C SER A 153 10.25 7.16 7.72
N LEU A 154 10.70 8.42 7.67
CA LEU A 154 11.90 8.81 6.93
C LEU A 154 13.17 8.11 7.42
N ASN A 155 13.27 7.80 8.72
CA ASN A 155 14.42 7.06 9.24
C ASN A 155 14.43 5.62 8.74
N TYR A 156 13.33 4.89 8.93
CA TYR A 156 13.20 3.51 8.45
C TYR A 156 13.32 3.40 6.92
N ALA A 157 12.71 4.33 6.16
CA ALA A 157 12.82 4.35 4.71
C ALA A 157 14.27 4.55 4.25
N ARG A 158 15.02 5.42 4.95
CA ARG A 158 16.45 5.63 4.68
C ARG A 158 17.28 4.39 4.96
N ASP A 159 17.01 3.68 6.04
CA ASP A 159 17.71 2.44 6.39
C ASP A 159 17.46 1.35 5.34
N ALA A 160 16.20 1.18 4.91
CA ALA A 160 15.85 0.27 3.81
C ALA A 160 16.58 0.63 2.50
N MET A 161 16.54 1.91 2.10
CA MET A 161 17.18 2.39 0.87
C MET A 161 18.70 2.20 0.89
N ASN A 162 19.35 2.48 2.02
CA ASN A 162 20.80 2.31 2.16
C ASN A 162 21.22 0.87 1.90
N ILE A 163 20.43 -0.09 2.41
CA ILE A 163 20.69 -1.51 2.16
C ILE A 163 20.39 -1.84 0.69
N TYR A 164 19.20 -1.55 0.16
CA TYR A 164 18.87 -1.90 -1.23
C TYR A 164 19.86 -1.33 -2.25
N LYS A 165 20.40 -0.13 -2.00
CA LYS A 165 21.41 0.50 -2.86
C LYS A 165 22.74 -0.27 -2.89
N MET A 166 23.05 -1.08 -1.88
CA MET A 166 24.28 -1.87 -1.78
C MET A 166 24.17 -3.26 -2.42
N HIS A 167 22.98 -3.66 -2.87
CA HIS A 167 22.73 -5.01 -3.38
C HIS A 167 22.12 -4.95 -4.79
N ASP A 168 22.81 -5.58 -5.74
CA ASP A 168 22.35 -5.66 -7.13
C ASP A 168 21.04 -6.46 -7.25
N GLY A 169 20.14 -6.05 -8.16
CA GLY A 169 18.85 -6.71 -8.37
C GLY A 169 17.74 -6.26 -7.42
N TYR A 170 17.97 -5.23 -6.60
CA TYR A 170 16.99 -4.63 -5.69
C TYR A 170 16.58 -3.20 -6.10
N GLU A 171 16.83 -2.81 -7.35
CA GLU A 171 16.52 -1.49 -7.90
C GLU A 171 15.02 -1.18 -7.81
N LYS A 172 14.16 -2.19 -8.06
CA LYS A 172 12.70 -2.05 -7.89
C LYS A 172 12.31 -1.71 -6.45
N LYS A 173 12.92 -2.36 -5.46
CA LYS A 173 12.69 -2.07 -4.03
C LYS A 173 13.21 -0.68 -3.65
N LEU A 174 14.34 -0.27 -4.22
CA LEU A 174 14.89 1.07 -4.04
C LEU A 174 13.93 2.14 -4.58
N ALA A 175 13.40 1.96 -5.79
CA ALA A 175 12.41 2.86 -6.39
C ALA A 175 11.14 3.00 -5.52
N ILE A 176 10.56 1.87 -5.09
CA ILE A 176 9.38 1.88 -4.21
C ILE A 176 9.69 2.54 -2.85
N SER A 177 10.90 2.40 -2.33
CA SER A 177 11.33 3.09 -1.09
C SER A 177 11.48 4.61 -1.30
N GLN A 178 11.88 5.06 -2.48
CA GLN A 178 11.90 6.49 -2.83
C GLN A 178 10.49 7.09 -2.88
N VAL A 179 9.47 6.32 -3.29
CA VAL A 179 8.07 6.75 -3.21
C VAL A 179 7.66 7.07 -1.77
N VAL A 180 8.11 6.27 -0.79
CA VAL A 180 7.86 6.54 0.63
C VAL A 180 8.53 7.85 1.05
N MET A 181 9.77 8.08 0.65
CA MET A 181 10.47 9.35 0.90
C MET A 181 9.71 10.53 0.28
N GLY A 182 9.32 10.41 -0.99
CA GLY A 182 8.58 11.45 -1.72
C GLY A 182 7.25 11.79 -1.05
N THR A 183 6.51 10.76 -0.63
CA THR A 183 5.22 10.91 0.07
C THR A 183 5.40 11.59 1.43
N ASN A 184 6.43 11.24 2.20
CA ASN A 184 6.75 11.92 3.46
C ASN A 184 7.04 13.42 3.25
N TYR A 185 7.87 13.76 2.26
CA TYR A 185 8.15 15.17 1.94
C TYR A 185 6.91 15.90 1.45
N MET A 186 6.05 15.25 0.67
CA MET A 186 4.76 15.79 0.24
C MET A 186 3.85 16.09 1.45
N GLN A 187 3.74 15.16 2.40
CA GLN A 187 2.96 15.35 3.64
C GLN A 187 3.52 16.50 4.51
N MET A 188 4.82 16.79 4.41
CA MET A 188 5.47 17.96 5.02
C MET A 188 5.36 19.24 4.16
N GLN A 189 4.58 19.23 3.07
CA GLN A 189 4.45 20.31 2.09
C GLN A 189 5.77 20.71 1.39
N ARG A 190 6.78 19.84 1.44
CA ARG A 190 8.06 20.00 0.75
C ARG A 190 7.98 19.42 -0.66
N PHE A 191 7.15 20.04 -1.49
CA PHE A 191 6.78 19.49 -2.81
C PHE A 191 7.96 19.29 -3.76
N LYS A 192 8.95 20.20 -3.76
CA LYS A 192 10.15 20.07 -4.61
C LYS A 192 11.03 18.89 -4.20
N ASP A 193 11.18 18.66 -2.89
CA ASP A 193 11.92 17.50 -2.40
C ASP A 193 11.17 16.21 -2.74
N ALA A 194 9.85 16.21 -2.59
CA ALA A 194 9.01 15.08 -2.96
C ALA A 194 9.14 14.71 -4.45
N GLU A 195 9.02 15.71 -5.32
CA GLU A 195 9.12 15.57 -6.77
C GLU A 195 10.43 14.89 -7.19
N LYS A 196 11.55 15.34 -6.62
CA LYS A 196 12.87 14.74 -6.87
C LYS A 196 12.89 13.24 -6.59
N TYR A 197 12.32 12.78 -5.48
CA TYR A 197 12.28 11.35 -5.16
C TYR A 197 11.38 10.57 -6.11
N PHE A 198 10.25 11.13 -6.54
CA PHE A 198 9.39 10.49 -7.55
C PHE A 198 10.09 10.40 -8.91
N GLU A 199 10.75 11.47 -9.37
CA GLU A 199 11.50 11.48 -10.62
C GLU A 199 12.65 10.48 -10.60
N GLU A 200 13.44 10.42 -9.52
CA GLU A 200 14.50 9.42 -9.36
C GLU A 200 13.95 7.99 -9.43
N SER A 201 12.79 7.74 -8.83
CA SER A 201 12.13 6.44 -8.87
C SER A 201 11.65 6.08 -10.29
N ILE A 202 11.13 7.04 -11.04
CA ILE A 202 10.69 6.85 -12.45
C ILE A 202 11.90 6.51 -13.33
N GLU A 203 13.03 7.16 -13.11
CA GLU A 203 14.26 6.86 -13.86
C GLU A 203 14.79 5.45 -13.55
N ILE A 204 14.59 4.94 -12.33
CA ILE A 204 14.90 3.54 -12.02
C ILE A 204 13.97 2.59 -12.77
N SER A 205 12.64 2.85 -12.78
CA SER A 205 11.70 1.96 -13.47
C SER A 205 11.99 1.83 -14.96
N LYS A 206 12.40 2.93 -15.60
CA LYS A 206 12.85 2.93 -17.01
C LYS A 206 14.13 2.12 -17.20
N LYS A 207 15.11 2.23 -16.30
CA LYS A 207 16.40 1.49 -16.41
C LYS A 207 16.24 -0.02 -16.28
N ILE A 208 15.25 -0.48 -15.53
CA ILE A 208 14.94 -1.90 -15.36
C ILE A 208 13.85 -2.39 -16.32
N ASP A 209 13.42 -1.54 -17.27
CA ASP A 209 12.38 -1.82 -18.26
C ASP A 209 11.04 -2.33 -17.65
N ASP A 210 10.69 -1.87 -16.44
CA ASP A 210 9.43 -2.24 -15.76
C ASP A 210 8.33 -1.21 -16.05
N SER A 211 7.63 -1.40 -17.17
CA SER A 211 6.57 -0.50 -17.64
C SER A 211 5.39 -0.37 -16.68
N PHE A 212 5.11 -1.40 -15.86
CA PHE A 212 4.04 -1.34 -14.86
C PHE A 212 4.46 -0.52 -13.66
N LEU A 213 5.70 -0.71 -13.20
CA LEU A 213 6.27 0.16 -12.16
C LEU A 213 6.29 1.61 -12.63
N GLU A 214 6.65 1.88 -13.88
CA GLU A 214 6.59 3.23 -14.45
C GLU A 214 5.17 3.81 -14.39
N ALA A 215 4.15 3.05 -14.82
CA ALA A 215 2.75 3.47 -14.72
C ALA A 215 2.33 3.76 -13.27
N MET A 216 2.71 2.89 -12.33
CA MET A 216 2.47 3.08 -10.90
C MET A 216 3.10 4.38 -10.38
N LEU A 217 4.33 4.67 -10.77
CA LEU A 217 5.05 5.86 -10.34
C LEU A 217 4.47 7.14 -10.95
N HIS A 218 3.99 7.08 -12.19
CA HIS A 218 3.24 8.16 -12.81
C HIS A 218 1.89 8.43 -12.12
N HIS A 219 1.20 7.39 -11.64
CA HIS A 219 0.04 7.59 -10.76
C HIS A 219 0.45 8.22 -9.42
N ASN A 220 1.53 7.75 -8.79
CA ASN A 220 1.96 8.29 -7.50
C ASN A 220 2.40 9.76 -7.58
N ILE A 221 3.15 10.16 -8.61
CA ILE A 221 3.53 11.58 -8.81
C ILE A 221 2.31 12.44 -9.15
N SER A 222 1.24 11.87 -9.74
CA SER A 222 -0.01 12.62 -9.93
C SER A 222 -0.62 13.07 -8.60
N ILE A 223 -0.52 12.25 -7.56
CA ILE A 223 -0.96 12.61 -6.21
C ILE A 223 -0.16 13.80 -5.67
N LEU A 224 1.14 13.87 -5.94
CA LEU A 224 1.97 15.05 -5.62
C LEU A 224 1.50 16.30 -6.37
N TYR A 225 1.28 16.20 -7.68
CA TYR A 225 0.78 17.32 -8.48
C TYR A 225 -0.57 17.81 -7.97
N SER A 226 -1.46 16.88 -7.64
CA SER A 226 -2.76 17.15 -7.06
C SER A 226 -2.66 17.91 -5.72
N ASN A 227 -1.79 17.46 -4.80
CA ASN A 227 -1.57 18.08 -3.49
C ASN A 227 -0.90 19.47 -3.58
N SER A 228 -0.08 19.69 -4.61
CA SER A 228 0.56 20.98 -4.88
C SER A 228 -0.31 21.95 -5.69
N GLY A 229 -1.57 21.59 -5.98
CA GLY A 229 -2.52 22.42 -6.74
C GLY A 229 -2.28 22.45 -8.26
N ARG A 230 -1.40 21.57 -8.77
CA ARG A 230 -1.00 21.47 -10.17
C ARG A 230 -1.91 20.48 -10.92
N SER A 231 -3.19 20.82 -11.05
CA SER A 231 -4.22 19.92 -11.59
C SER A 231 -3.93 19.42 -13.01
N GLN A 232 -3.40 20.27 -13.89
CA GLN A 232 -3.08 19.85 -15.26
C GLN A 232 -1.93 18.82 -15.32
N GLU A 233 -0.87 19.03 -14.53
CA GLU A 233 0.24 18.07 -14.41
C GLU A 233 -0.24 16.74 -13.79
N CYS A 234 -1.16 16.79 -12.83
CA CYS A 234 -1.81 15.59 -12.29
C CYS A 234 -2.54 14.81 -13.38
N ILE A 235 -3.41 15.47 -14.16
CA ILE A 235 -4.18 14.83 -15.23
C ILE A 235 -3.23 14.17 -16.25
N LEU A 236 -2.17 14.86 -16.67
CA LEU A 236 -1.18 14.32 -17.61
C LEU A 236 -0.45 13.10 -17.02
N ALA A 237 -0.06 13.15 -15.76
CA ALA A 237 0.60 12.04 -15.09
C ALA A 237 -0.33 10.81 -14.95
N VAL A 238 -1.61 11.02 -14.63
CA VAL A 238 -2.58 9.91 -14.61
C VAL A 238 -2.82 9.35 -16.02
N GLN A 239 -2.92 10.21 -17.04
CA GLN A 239 -3.06 9.74 -18.42
C GLN A 239 -1.86 8.91 -18.89
N HIS A 240 -0.66 9.25 -18.42
CA HIS A 240 0.53 8.42 -18.66
C HIS A 240 0.39 7.04 -18.02
N ALA A 241 -0.02 6.98 -16.74
CA ALA A 241 -0.29 5.70 -16.07
C ALA A 241 -1.34 4.86 -16.82
N LEU A 242 -2.42 5.49 -17.28
CA LEU A 242 -3.50 4.86 -18.04
C LEU A 242 -3.13 4.47 -19.48
N SER A 243 -1.95 4.85 -19.98
CA SER A 243 -1.45 4.37 -21.28
C SER A 243 -0.93 2.93 -21.21
N ASN A 244 -0.67 2.43 -20.01
CA ASN A 244 -0.25 1.05 -19.76
C ASN A 244 -1.48 0.13 -19.61
N ALA A 245 -1.57 -0.88 -20.47
CA ALA A 245 -2.71 -1.82 -20.48
C ALA A 245 -2.78 -2.67 -19.20
N GLU A 246 -1.65 -3.19 -18.71
CA GLU A 246 -1.61 -3.98 -17.46
C GLU A 246 -2.05 -3.14 -16.24
N TRP A 247 -1.70 -1.85 -16.22
CA TRP A 247 -2.16 -0.93 -15.18
C TRP A 247 -3.69 -0.78 -15.19
N CYS A 248 -4.29 -0.68 -16.38
CA CYS A 248 -5.74 -0.59 -16.56
C CYS A 248 -6.49 -1.89 -16.21
N GLU A 249 -5.82 -3.03 -16.28
CA GLU A 249 -6.37 -4.34 -15.88
C GLU A 249 -6.17 -4.62 -14.37
N SER A 250 -5.33 -3.85 -13.69
CA SER A 250 -5.02 -4.03 -12.27
C SER A 250 -6.10 -3.47 -11.34
N SER A 251 -6.08 -3.89 -10.07
CA SER A 251 -6.96 -3.30 -9.05
C SER A 251 -6.68 -1.82 -8.73
N TYR A 252 -5.60 -1.25 -9.26
CA TYR A 252 -5.25 0.16 -9.09
C TYR A 252 -5.90 1.09 -10.11
N TYR A 253 -6.54 0.53 -11.17
CA TYR A 253 -7.19 1.33 -12.20
C TYR A 253 -8.20 2.32 -11.62
N ILE A 254 -8.99 1.88 -10.63
CA ILE A 254 -9.98 2.73 -9.96
C ILE A 254 -9.36 3.96 -9.26
N ASN A 255 -8.13 3.85 -8.76
CA ASN A 255 -7.41 4.97 -8.14
C ASN A 255 -7.16 6.08 -9.17
N SER A 256 -6.74 5.68 -10.38
CA SER A 256 -6.48 6.59 -11.49
C SER A 256 -7.76 7.25 -11.99
N LEU A 257 -8.86 6.50 -12.09
CA LEU A 257 -10.17 7.05 -12.43
C LEU A 257 -10.63 8.09 -11.40
N TYR A 258 -10.52 7.79 -10.11
CA TYR A 258 -10.85 8.73 -9.03
C TYR A 258 -10.02 10.02 -9.11
N MET A 259 -8.71 9.92 -9.38
CA MET A 259 -7.86 11.10 -9.55
C MET A 259 -8.30 11.99 -10.72
N LEU A 260 -8.67 11.40 -11.86
CA LEU A 260 -9.19 12.16 -13.00
C LEU A 260 -10.53 12.83 -12.68
N ILE A 261 -11.47 12.10 -12.06
CA ILE A 261 -12.76 12.66 -11.62
C ILE A 261 -12.51 13.88 -10.72
N ARG A 262 -11.63 13.72 -9.71
CA ARG A 262 -11.28 14.77 -8.76
C ARG A 262 -10.70 16.00 -9.44
N GLU A 263 -9.70 15.83 -10.29
CA GLU A 263 -9.02 16.96 -10.91
C GLU A 263 -9.86 17.65 -11.98
N PHE A 264 -10.63 16.91 -12.80
CA PHE A 264 -11.52 17.53 -13.78
C PHE A 264 -12.61 18.37 -13.12
N PHE A 265 -13.21 17.89 -12.02
CA PHE A 265 -14.15 18.70 -11.23
C PHE A 265 -13.47 19.96 -10.65
N LYS A 266 -12.25 19.84 -10.12
CA LYS A 266 -11.50 20.98 -9.55
C LYS A 266 -11.23 22.09 -10.57
N ILE A 267 -10.98 21.74 -11.84
CA ILE A 267 -10.71 22.73 -12.91
C ILE A 267 -11.97 23.18 -13.65
N GLY A 268 -13.15 22.65 -13.30
CA GLY A 268 -14.43 23.03 -13.90
C GLY A 268 -14.79 22.29 -15.20
N GLU A 269 -14.01 21.29 -15.59
CA GLU A 269 -14.24 20.45 -16.78
C GLU A 269 -15.26 19.35 -16.46
N THR A 270 -16.50 19.75 -16.18
CA THR A 270 -17.56 18.86 -15.68
C THR A 270 -17.89 17.73 -16.65
N GLU A 271 -17.89 17.97 -17.96
CA GLU A 271 -18.18 16.92 -18.95
C GLU A 271 -17.13 15.79 -18.92
N ALA A 272 -15.84 16.16 -18.82
CA ALA A 272 -14.76 15.20 -18.68
C ALA A 272 -14.84 14.46 -17.34
N ALA A 273 -15.15 15.16 -16.25
CA ALA A 273 -15.34 14.54 -14.94
C ALA A 273 -16.46 13.49 -14.97
N LEU A 274 -17.60 13.80 -15.60
CA LEU A 274 -18.74 12.88 -15.73
C LEU A 274 -18.44 11.68 -16.64
N PHE A 275 -17.61 11.86 -17.67
CA PHE A 275 -17.12 10.74 -18.48
C PHE A 275 -16.31 9.74 -17.64
N TYR A 276 -15.36 10.23 -16.84
CA TYR A 276 -14.57 9.37 -15.97
C TYR A 276 -15.37 8.83 -14.78
N TYR A 277 -16.36 9.58 -14.28
CA TYR A 277 -17.30 9.10 -13.27
C TYR A 277 -18.04 7.86 -13.76
N LYS A 278 -18.58 7.89 -14.99
CA LYS A 278 -19.24 6.73 -15.58
C LYS A 278 -18.30 5.52 -15.69
N LYS A 279 -17.07 5.73 -16.18
CA LYS A 279 -16.05 4.67 -16.20
C LYS A 279 -15.73 4.11 -14.82
N GLY A 280 -15.67 4.99 -13.80
CA GLY A 280 -15.46 4.62 -12.41
C GLY A 280 -16.59 3.73 -11.88
N GLN A 281 -17.84 4.06 -12.18
CA GLN A 281 -19.00 3.25 -11.82
C GLN A 281 -18.97 1.87 -12.52
N GLU A 282 -18.67 1.82 -13.82
CA GLU A 282 -18.51 0.54 -14.55
C GLU A 282 -17.43 -0.36 -13.94
N GLU A 283 -16.29 0.22 -13.54
CA GLU A 283 -15.21 -0.49 -12.87
C GLU A 283 -15.60 -0.97 -11.47
N LEU A 284 -16.34 -0.15 -10.71
CA LEU A 284 -16.86 -0.51 -9.39
C LEU A 284 -17.93 -1.61 -9.49
N GLU A 285 -18.78 -1.61 -10.52
CA GLU A 285 -19.74 -2.70 -10.76
C GLU A 285 -19.03 -4.02 -11.08
N LYS A 286 -17.99 -3.96 -11.92
CA LYS A 286 -17.23 -5.15 -12.35
C LYS A 286 -16.40 -5.74 -11.22
N ASN A 287 -15.63 -4.88 -10.55
CA ASN A 287 -14.59 -5.32 -9.63
C ASN A 287 -14.95 -4.99 -8.18
N GLY A 288 -15.65 -3.90 -7.89
CA GLY A 288 -16.05 -3.50 -6.53
C GLY A 288 -14.89 -2.96 -5.71
N ASN A 289 -15.07 -1.77 -5.14
CA ASN A 289 -14.14 -1.17 -4.18
C ASN A 289 -14.89 -0.16 -3.31
N LYS A 290 -15.29 -0.55 -2.10
CA LYS A 290 -16.14 0.28 -1.23
C LYS A 290 -15.50 1.62 -0.87
N HIS A 291 -14.18 1.68 -0.66
CA HIS A 291 -13.49 2.94 -0.38
C HIS A 291 -13.63 3.91 -1.55
N TYR A 292 -13.30 3.45 -2.76
CA TYR A 292 -13.37 4.31 -3.95
C TYR A 292 -14.80 4.60 -4.40
N GLU A 293 -15.76 3.72 -4.14
CA GLU A 293 -17.18 4.00 -4.31
C GLU A 293 -17.59 5.23 -3.50
N LYS A 294 -17.25 5.27 -2.20
CA LYS A 294 -17.51 6.42 -1.33
C LYS A 294 -16.78 7.68 -1.80
N LYS A 295 -15.49 7.57 -2.13
CA LYS A 295 -14.69 8.71 -2.61
C LYS A 295 -15.25 9.30 -3.90
N ILE A 296 -15.64 8.47 -4.86
CA ILE A 296 -16.22 8.90 -6.14
C ILE A 296 -17.60 9.52 -5.94
N ASN A 297 -18.45 8.93 -5.10
CA ASN A 297 -19.77 9.48 -4.76
C ASN A 297 -19.66 10.85 -4.08
N ILE A 298 -18.72 11.02 -3.15
CA ILE A 298 -18.46 12.32 -2.52
C ILE A 298 -18.11 13.39 -3.56
N MET A 299 -17.24 13.07 -4.53
CA MET A 299 -16.89 14.01 -5.60
C MET A 299 -18.11 14.39 -6.45
N TYR A 300 -18.92 13.39 -6.82
CA TYR A 300 -20.12 13.61 -7.62
C TYR A 300 -21.16 14.44 -6.88
N GLU A 301 -21.49 14.08 -5.64
CA GLU A 301 -22.45 14.83 -4.81
C GLU A 301 -21.97 16.25 -4.51
N LEU A 302 -20.67 16.48 -4.31
CA LEU A 302 -20.13 17.81 -4.04
C LEU A 302 -20.27 18.76 -5.24
N TYR A 303 -19.94 18.29 -6.44
CA TYR A 303 -19.84 19.14 -7.62
C TYR A 303 -21.11 19.16 -8.48
N CYS A 304 -21.97 18.14 -8.41
CA CYS A 304 -23.19 18.07 -9.21
C CYS A 304 -24.47 18.41 -8.44
N HIS A 305 -24.56 18.06 -7.16
CA HIS A 305 -25.80 18.18 -6.38
C HIS A 305 -25.69 19.05 -5.13
N GLU A 306 -24.47 19.28 -4.63
CA GLU A 306 -24.17 19.90 -3.33
C GLU A 306 -24.95 19.25 -2.16
N ASN A 307 -25.15 17.94 -2.22
CA ASN A 307 -25.90 17.20 -1.20
C ASN A 307 -25.03 16.90 0.03
N VAL A 308 -24.93 17.89 0.93
CA VAL A 308 -24.11 17.80 2.15
C VAL A 308 -24.46 16.59 3.01
N LYS A 309 -25.73 16.18 3.06
CA LYS A 309 -26.14 15.01 3.86
C LYS A 309 -25.48 13.74 3.32
N SER A 310 -25.63 13.48 2.01
CA SER A 310 -25.04 12.30 1.38
C SER A 310 -23.51 12.29 1.51
N ILE A 311 -22.88 13.46 1.34
CA ILE A 311 -21.42 13.61 1.50
C ILE A 311 -20.98 13.20 2.92
N LYS A 312 -21.72 13.63 3.94
CA LYS A 312 -21.40 13.29 5.33
C LYS A 312 -21.62 11.80 5.61
N ASP A 313 -22.71 11.22 5.12
CA ASP A 313 -22.98 9.78 5.28
C ASP A 313 -21.86 8.92 4.65
N ASP A 314 -21.32 9.35 3.50
CA ASP A 314 -20.19 8.69 2.84
C ASP A 314 -18.85 8.93 3.57
N ILE A 315 -18.63 10.10 4.17
CA ILE A 315 -17.46 10.36 5.04
C ILE A 315 -17.50 9.51 6.31
N ASP A 316 -18.66 9.41 6.96
CA ASP A 316 -18.84 8.58 8.14
C ASP A 316 -18.58 7.10 7.79
N SER A 317 -19.05 6.64 6.62
CA SER A 317 -18.72 5.32 6.09
C SER A 317 -17.21 5.10 5.91
N LEU A 318 -16.46 6.12 5.46
CA LEU A 318 -15.00 6.06 5.34
C LEU A 318 -14.31 5.97 6.72
N ASP A 319 -14.80 6.70 7.73
CA ASP A 319 -14.28 6.61 9.12
C ASP A 319 -14.56 5.24 9.73
N GLU A 320 -15.75 4.66 9.51
CA GLU A 320 -16.11 3.30 9.94
C GLU A 320 -15.22 2.22 9.30
N MET A 321 -14.78 2.44 8.05
CA MET A 321 -13.81 1.59 7.35
C MET A 321 -12.35 1.90 7.72
N ASN A 322 -12.09 2.74 8.72
CA ASN A 322 -10.76 3.21 9.14
C ASN A 322 -9.94 3.88 8.02
N ASP A 323 -10.58 4.46 7.00
CA ASP A 323 -9.93 5.25 5.94
C ASP A 323 -9.74 6.71 6.39
N LEU A 324 -8.98 6.89 7.47
CA LEU A 324 -8.74 8.19 8.09
C LEU A 324 -8.06 9.18 7.13
N ASP A 325 -7.21 8.70 6.23
CA ASP A 325 -6.56 9.54 5.22
C ASP A 325 -7.56 10.07 4.20
N GLY A 326 -8.47 9.21 3.71
CA GLY A 326 -9.58 9.62 2.86
C GLY A 326 -10.50 10.64 3.54
N VAL A 327 -10.83 10.43 4.82
CA VAL A 327 -11.62 11.39 5.62
C VAL A 327 -10.90 12.73 5.71
N CYS A 328 -9.60 12.74 5.96
CA CYS A 328 -8.81 13.97 6.05
C CYS A 328 -8.76 14.72 4.71
N ASP A 329 -8.33 14.07 3.62
CA ASP A 329 -8.20 14.70 2.30
C ASP A 329 -9.54 15.26 1.81
N LEU A 330 -10.60 14.46 1.85
CA LEU A 330 -11.91 14.86 1.34
C LEU A 330 -12.54 15.96 2.19
N SER A 331 -12.46 15.87 3.52
CA SER A 331 -13.00 16.92 4.38
C SER A 331 -12.31 18.27 4.14
N LEU A 332 -10.99 18.27 3.95
CA LEU A 332 -10.26 19.49 3.63
C LEU A 332 -10.62 20.03 2.23
N LEU A 333 -10.76 19.14 1.23
CA LEU A 333 -11.21 19.52 -0.10
C LEU A 333 -12.60 20.16 -0.09
N ILE A 334 -13.56 19.53 0.59
CA ILE A 334 -14.94 20.02 0.70
C ILE A 334 -14.98 21.35 1.45
N SER A 335 -14.18 21.48 2.51
CA SER A 335 -14.04 22.75 3.24
C SER A 335 -13.61 23.87 2.30
N ASN A 336 -12.51 23.67 1.56
CA ASN A 336 -11.98 24.65 0.62
C ASN A 336 -12.99 24.99 -0.49
N TYR A 337 -13.82 24.02 -0.91
CA TYR A 337 -14.88 24.25 -1.88
C TYR A 337 -15.95 25.22 -1.34
N PHE A 338 -16.45 25.00 -0.11
CA PHE A 338 -17.45 25.87 0.48
C PHE A 338 -16.91 27.24 0.88
N GLU A 339 -15.64 27.31 1.33
CA GLU A 339 -14.95 28.58 1.61
C GLU A 339 -14.88 29.44 0.35
N LYS A 340 -14.48 28.87 -0.79
CA LYS A 340 -14.45 29.58 -2.08
C LYS A 340 -15.83 30.08 -2.54
N LYS A 341 -16.91 29.43 -2.08
CA LYS A 341 -18.29 29.86 -2.32
C LYS A 341 -18.82 30.86 -1.29
N GLY A 342 -18.06 31.16 -0.24
CA GLY A 342 -18.47 32.04 0.86
C GLY A 342 -19.43 31.40 1.86
N ASP A 343 -19.54 30.06 1.88
CA ASP A 343 -20.32 29.32 2.89
C ASP A 343 -19.40 28.86 4.04
N ASP A 344 -18.95 29.83 4.84
CA ASP A 344 -18.00 29.61 5.94
C ASP A 344 -18.53 28.62 6.99
N LYS A 345 -19.85 28.53 7.14
CA LYS A 345 -20.48 27.62 8.10
C LYS A 345 -20.27 26.16 7.69
N LYS A 346 -20.53 25.82 6.43
CA LYS A 346 -20.25 24.48 5.91
C LYS A 346 -18.76 24.21 5.86
N ALA A 347 -17.95 25.18 5.43
CA ALA A 347 -16.50 25.02 5.42
C ALA A 347 -15.98 24.62 6.81
N LEU A 348 -16.35 25.38 7.85
CA LEU A 348 -15.97 25.09 9.23
C LEU A 348 -16.46 23.72 9.72
N GLU A 349 -17.63 23.26 9.28
CA GLU A 349 -18.13 21.93 9.62
C GLU A 349 -17.19 20.82 9.14
N PHE A 350 -16.73 20.89 7.89
CA PHE A 350 -15.79 19.93 7.34
C PHE A 350 -14.37 20.08 7.91
N VAL A 351 -13.92 21.29 8.26
CA VAL A 351 -12.66 21.48 9.01
C VAL A 351 -12.71 20.75 10.35
N LYS A 352 -13.85 20.75 11.05
CA LYS A 352 -13.99 20.00 12.32
C LYS A 352 -13.90 18.50 12.13
N ILE A 353 -14.46 17.97 11.05
CA ILE A 353 -14.35 16.54 10.71
C ILE A 353 -12.89 16.18 10.42
N PHE A 354 -12.21 17.00 9.60
CA PHE A 354 -10.77 16.88 9.35
C PHE A 354 -9.97 16.84 10.65
N MET A 355 -10.16 17.82 11.54
CA MET A 355 -9.42 17.90 12.81
C MET A 355 -9.66 16.67 13.71
N LYS A 356 -10.88 16.12 13.74
CA LYS A 356 -11.19 14.91 14.50
C LYS A 356 -10.43 13.70 13.94
N ALA A 357 -10.45 13.51 12.62
CA ALA A 357 -9.77 12.40 11.96
C ALA A 357 -8.24 12.53 12.08
N GLU A 358 -7.69 13.74 11.93
CA GLU A 358 -6.26 13.99 12.08
C GLU A 358 -5.78 13.69 13.51
N ASN A 359 -6.54 14.09 14.53
CA ASN A 359 -6.22 13.78 15.92
C ASN A 359 -6.26 12.28 16.21
N LYS A 360 -7.26 11.56 15.68
CA LYS A 360 -7.36 10.09 15.76
C LYS A 360 -6.17 9.40 15.08
N MET A 361 -5.73 9.91 13.92
CA MET A 361 -4.56 9.37 13.22
C MET A 361 -3.26 9.61 14.00
N ARG A 362 -3.10 10.79 14.60
CA ARG A 362 -1.92 11.12 15.42
C ARG A 362 -1.86 10.30 16.71
N SER A 363 -3.00 10.06 17.37
CA SER A 363 -3.04 9.28 18.62
C SER A 363 -2.55 7.84 18.43
N LEU A 364 -2.95 7.20 17.32
CA LEU A 364 -2.51 5.85 16.93
C LEU A 364 -0.98 5.75 16.78
N GLY A 365 -0.32 6.84 16.36
CA GLY A 365 1.14 6.90 16.27
C GLY A 365 1.84 7.27 17.57
N SER A 366 1.17 7.98 18.49
CA SER A 366 1.79 8.56 19.70
C SER A 366 1.70 7.69 20.95
N GLU A 367 0.68 6.83 21.10
CA GLU A 367 0.51 5.93 22.26
C GLU A 367 1.59 4.84 22.39
N VAL A 368 2.62 4.94 21.55
CA VAL A 368 3.58 3.88 21.24
C VAL A 368 5.02 4.34 21.55
N LEU A 369 5.24 5.64 21.81
CA LEU A 369 6.52 6.23 22.22
C LEU A 369 6.69 6.31 23.74
N SER A 370 5.64 6.06 24.52
CA SER A 370 5.66 5.81 25.97
C SER A 370 5.80 4.33 26.25
#